data_AF-A0A543DPB3-F1
#
_entry.id   AF-A0A543DPB3-F1
#
_cell.length_a   1.000
_cell.length_b   1.000
_cell.length_c   1.000
_cell.angle_alpha   90.00
_cell.angle_beta   90.00
_cell.angle_gamma   90.00
#
_symmetry.space_group_name_H-M   'P 1'
#
loop_
_entity.id
_entity.type
_entity.pdbx_description
1 polymer ?
#
loop_
_entity_poly.entity_id
_entity_poly.type
_entity_poly.pdbx_seq_one_letter_code
_entity_poly.pdbx_strand_id
1 'polypeptide(L)'
;MLDLPAPAVRMSVSELAFVGVPVWLWIDPGPQGTGPLSATATAGASQVTATARLVAVEWTMGPPGAQVRCAGPGTPWAGQSGPSPDCGYTYELRSLPERTGGTGRWPVVATGIWQVDWSGVSGGAPVSGGQTVLLTAEQPLAVGEVQVLVDGGG
;
A
#
# COMPACT_ATOMS: atom_id res chain seq x y z
N MET A 1 -20.35 7.44 11.30
CA MET A 1 -19.15 7.96 10.63
C MET A 1 -18.62 6.85 9.73
N LEU A 2 -18.05 7.17 8.56
CA LEU A 2 -17.40 6.16 7.72
C LEU A 2 -15.96 6.03 8.20
N ASP A 3 -15.65 4.93 8.89
CA ASP A 3 -14.32 4.65 9.40
C ASP A 3 -13.56 3.77 8.40
N LEU A 4 -12.46 4.29 7.86
CA LEU A 4 -11.59 3.54 6.95
C LEU A 4 -10.37 3.04 7.73
N PRO A 5 -10.07 1.72 7.70
CA PRO A 5 -8.89 1.20 8.37
C PRO A 5 -7.61 1.61 7.64
N ALA A 6 -6.49 1.63 8.36
CA ALA A 6 -5.19 1.74 7.73
C ALA A 6 -4.98 0.55 6.76
N PRO A 7 -4.34 0.77 5.59
CA PRO A 7 -4.13 -0.29 4.63
C PRO A 7 -3.25 -1.40 5.23
N ALA A 8 -3.68 -2.64 5.10
CA ALA A 8 -2.88 -3.80 5.48
C ALA A 8 -1.79 -4.02 4.42
N VAL A 9 -0.62 -3.41 4.65
CA VAL A 9 0.54 -3.49 3.76
C VAL A 9 1.08 -4.91 3.70
N ARG A 10 1.30 -5.40 2.48
CA ARG A 10 1.89 -6.70 2.21
C ARG A 10 3.00 -6.61 1.19
N MET A 11 4.00 -7.44 1.43
CA MET A 11 5.15 -7.64 0.56
C MET A 11 5.42 -9.14 0.44
N SER A 12 6.04 -9.60 -0.66
CA SER A 12 6.43 -11.02 -0.82
C SER A 12 7.49 -11.47 0.17
N VAL A 13 8.06 -10.53 0.93
CA VAL A 13 9.01 -10.74 2.03
C VAL A 13 8.54 -9.96 3.25
N SER A 14 8.82 -10.46 4.46
CA SER A 14 8.39 -9.78 5.70
C SER A 14 9.50 -9.01 6.41
N GLU A 15 10.76 -9.43 6.27
CA GLU A 15 11.88 -8.87 7.04
C GLU A 15 13.08 -8.49 6.18
N LEU A 16 13.42 -9.32 5.19
CA LEU A 16 14.64 -9.21 4.40
C LEU A 16 14.32 -9.38 2.91
N ALA A 17 14.70 -8.39 2.12
CA ALA A 17 14.84 -8.50 0.68
C ALA A 17 16.32 -8.48 0.28
N PHE A 18 16.58 -8.74 -1.00
CA PHE A 18 17.91 -8.65 -1.58
C PHE A 18 17.91 -7.74 -2.80
N VAL A 19 19.01 -7.03 -3.00
CA VAL A 19 19.26 -6.26 -4.22
C VAL A 19 19.10 -7.17 -5.44
N GLY A 20 18.38 -6.68 -6.46
CA GLY A 20 18.10 -7.41 -7.70
C GLY A 20 16.99 -8.46 -7.63
N VAL A 21 16.41 -8.73 -6.45
CA VAL A 21 15.29 -9.67 -6.29
C VAL A 21 13.96 -8.89 -6.29
N PRO A 22 13.00 -9.23 -7.17
CA PRO A 22 11.70 -8.56 -7.20
C PRO A 22 10.90 -8.76 -5.91
N VAL A 23 10.39 -7.65 -5.36
CA VAL A 23 9.44 -7.62 -4.25
C VAL A 23 8.05 -7.31 -4.81
N TRP A 24 7.09 -8.19 -4.53
CA TRP A 24 5.68 -7.94 -4.86
C TRP A 24 5.07 -7.08 -3.76
N LEU A 25 4.20 -6.14 -4.13
CA LEU A 25 3.54 -5.22 -3.21
C LEU A 25 2.03 -5.34 -3.37
N TRP A 26 1.29 -5.49 -2.28
CA TRP A 26 -0.17 -5.47 -2.35
C TRP A 26 -0.83 -5.02 -1.05
N ILE A 27 -2.13 -4.71 -1.15
CA ILE A 27 -3.06 -4.57 -0.03
C ILE A 27 -4.02 -5.76 -0.08
N ASP A 28 -4.26 -6.40 1.07
CA ASP A 28 -5.14 -7.55 1.13
C ASP A 28 -6.55 -7.20 0.58
N PRO A 29 -7.09 -7.98 -0.37
CA PRO A 29 -8.41 -7.71 -0.92
C PRO A 29 -9.51 -7.94 0.12
N GLY A 30 -10.59 -7.18 0.01
CA GLY A 30 -11.79 -7.37 0.84
C GLY A 30 -12.36 -6.04 1.34
N PRO A 31 -13.50 -6.08 2.06
CA PRO A 31 -14.19 -4.87 2.50
C PRO A 31 -13.27 -3.90 3.24
N GLN A 32 -12.44 -4.41 4.16
CA GLN A 32 -11.54 -3.59 4.97
C GLN A 32 -10.29 -3.12 4.21
N GLY A 33 -9.81 -3.85 3.19
CA GLY A 33 -8.57 -3.50 2.50
C GLY A 33 -8.78 -2.71 1.20
N THR A 34 -9.84 -3.01 0.46
CA THR A 34 -10.11 -2.44 -0.87
C THR A 34 -11.51 -1.84 -1.02
N GLY A 35 -12.39 -2.11 -0.05
CA GLY A 35 -13.79 -1.73 -0.12
C GLY A 35 -14.63 -2.66 -1.02
N PRO A 36 -15.92 -2.33 -1.20
CA PRO A 36 -16.57 -1.13 -0.68
C PRO A 36 -16.79 -1.16 0.84
N LEU A 37 -16.57 -0.02 1.50
CA LEU A 37 -17.03 0.26 2.86
C LEU A 37 -18.11 1.34 2.81
N SER A 38 -19.24 1.13 3.48
CA SER A 38 -20.35 2.09 3.47
C SER A 38 -20.81 2.45 4.87
N ALA A 39 -21.23 3.70 5.05
CA ALA A 39 -21.85 4.17 6.28
C ALA A 39 -23.01 5.10 5.94
N THR A 40 -24.10 4.98 6.70
CA THR A 40 -25.28 5.85 6.56
C THR A 40 -25.40 6.76 7.77
N ALA A 41 -25.62 8.05 7.53
CA ALA A 41 -25.99 9.01 8.55
C ALA A 41 -27.45 9.45 8.34
N THR A 42 -28.23 9.46 9.43
CA THR A 42 -29.65 9.86 9.40
C THR A 42 -29.88 10.94 10.45
N ALA A 43 -30.59 12.01 10.08
CA ALA A 43 -30.97 13.10 10.97
C ALA A 43 -32.34 13.65 10.55
N GLY A 44 -33.36 13.38 11.36
CA GLY A 44 -34.75 13.70 10.99
C GLY A 44 -35.16 12.99 9.71
N ALA A 45 -35.62 13.74 8.71
CA ALA A 45 -35.96 13.24 7.37
C ALA A 45 -34.76 13.17 6.40
N SER A 46 -33.57 13.57 6.84
CA SER A 46 -32.36 13.52 6.02
C SER A 46 -31.64 12.18 6.20
N GLN A 47 -31.23 11.56 5.09
CA GLN A 47 -30.46 10.32 5.06
C GLN A 47 -29.38 10.41 3.99
N VAL A 48 -28.12 10.19 4.36
CA VAL A 48 -26.97 10.21 3.43
C VAL A 48 -26.16 8.93 3.61
N THR A 49 -25.85 8.27 2.50
CA THR A 49 -24.99 7.09 2.47
C THR A 49 -23.68 7.43 1.79
N ALA A 50 -22.55 7.20 2.48
CA ALA A 50 -21.22 7.30 1.92
C ALA A 50 -20.68 5.89 1.61
N THR A 51 -19.93 5.74 0.52
CA THR A 51 -19.29 4.49 0.10
C THR A 51 -17.86 4.77 -0.35
N ALA A 52 -16.89 4.07 0.24
CA ALA A 52 -15.47 4.19 -0.05
C ALA A 52 -14.92 2.99 -0.81
N ARG A 53 -14.04 3.24 -1.78
CA ARG A 53 -13.29 2.21 -2.53
C ARG A 53 -11.84 2.63 -2.71
N LEU A 54 -10.92 1.68 -2.57
CA LEU A 54 -9.51 1.90 -2.89
C LEU A 54 -9.37 2.00 -4.42
N VAL A 55 -8.73 3.06 -4.91
CA VAL A 55 -8.56 3.29 -6.35
C VAL A 55 -7.09 3.23 -6.79
N ALA A 56 -6.15 3.42 -5.87
CA ALA A 56 -4.72 3.29 -6.14
C ALA A 56 -3.93 3.15 -4.84
N VAL A 57 -2.67 2.73 -4.95
CA VAL A 57 -1.71 2.74 -3.85
C VAL A 57 -0.40 3.36 -4.34
N GLU A 58 0.13 4.31 -3.59
CA GLU A 58 1.44 4.92 -3.83
C GLU A 58 2.42 4.45 -2.76
N TRP A 59 3.58 3.95 -3.17
CA TRP A 59 4.59 3.38 -2.31
C TRP A 59 5.85 4.21 -2.37
N THR A 60 6.40 4.55 -1.21
CA THR A 60 7.78 4.99 -1.07
C THR A 60 8.58 3.82 -0.52
N MET A 61 9.64 3.41 -1.20
CA MET A 61 10.36 2.17 -0.86
C MET A 61 11.58 2.42 0.03
N GLY A 62 11.85 3.68 0.39
CA GLY A 62 12.97 4.12 1.22
C GLY A 62 14.10 4.84 0.46
N PRO A 63 14.75 4.22 -0.54
CA PRO A 63 15.81 4.90 -1.29
C PRO A 63 15.32 6.21 -1.95
N PRO A 64 16.20 7.21 -2.13
CA PRO A 64 15.83 8.43 -2.83
C PRO A 64 15.27 8.15 -4.23
N GLY A 65 14.09 8.69 -4.54
CA GLY A 65 13.42 8.50 -5.83
C GLY A 65 12.70 7.15 -6.01
N ALA A 66 12.74 6.25 -5.02
CA ALA A 66 12.10 4.94 -5.10
C ALA A 66 10.59 5.03 -4.83
N GLN A 67 9.84 5.44 -5.85
CA GLN A 67 8.39 5.61 -5.82
C GLN A 67 7.72 4.58 -6.74
N VAL A 68 6.67 3.91 -6.28
CA VAL A 68 5.86 3.00 -7.09
C VAL A 68 4.39 3.39 -6.97
N ARG A 69 3.72 3.58 -8.10
CA ARG A 69 2.26 3.81 -8.13
C ARG A 69 1.57 2.62 -8.76
N CYS A 70 0.69 1.99 -8.00
CA CYS A 70 -0.13 0.87 -8.43
C CYS A 70 -1.57 1.36 -8.66
N ALA A 71 -2.16 1.02 -9.81
CA ALA A 71 -3.52 1.44 -10.21
C ALA A 71 -4.64 0.71 -9.45
N GLY A 72 -4.30 -0.01 -8.39
CA GLY A 72 -5.19 -0.84 -7.60
C GLY A 72 -4.42 -1.45 -6.42
N PRO A 73 -4.99 -2.47 -5.75
CA PRO A 73 -4.39 -3.06 -4.57
C PRO A 73 -3.13 -3.89 -4.85
N GLY A 74 -2.82 -4.23 -6.10
CA GLY A 74 -1.76 -5.18 -6.44
C GLY A 74 -2.22 -6.65 -6.33
N THR A 75 -1.42 -7.56 -6.87
CA THR A 75 -1.70 -9.01 -6.84
C THR A 75 -1.05 -9.68 -5.63
N PRO A 76 -1.81 -10.43 -4.79
CA PRO A 76 -1.22 -11.20 -3.70
C PRO A 76 -0.20 -12.24 -4.21
N TRP A 77 0.97 -12.26 -3.59
CA TRP A 77 1.99 -13.24 -3.89
C TRP A 77 1.69 -14.58 -3.22
N ALA A 78 1.76 -15.67 -3.97
CA ALA A 78 1.56 -17.04 -3.50
C ALA A 78 2.66 -17.99 -3.97
N GLY A 79 3.90 -17.50 -4.11
CA GLY A 79 5.06 -18.29 -4.51
C GLY A 79 5.40 -18.21 -6.00
N GLN A 80 4.85 -17.25 -6.75
CA GLN A 80 5.18 -17.06 -8.16
C GLN A 80 6.63 -16.61 -8.33
N SER A 81 7.25 -17.04 -9.43
CA SER A 81 8.58 -16.59 -9.84
C SER A 81 8.51 -15.27 -10.59
N GLY A 82 9.55 -14.45 -10.45
CA GLY A 82 9.70 -13.21 -11.23
C GLY A 82 8.96 -12.01 -10.64
N PRO A 83 8.90 -10.90 -11.39
CA PRO A 83 8.27 -9.66 -10.92
C PRO A 83 6.74 -9.79 -10.88
N SER A 84 6.12 -8.98 -10.02
CA SER A 84 4.67 -8.82 -9.97
C SER A 84 4.13 -8.32 -11.32
N PRO A 85 2.96 -8.80 -11.76
CA PRO A 85 2.35 -8.36 -13.02
C PRO A 85 1.83 -6.91 -12.95
N ASP A 86 1.55 -6.38 -11.76
CA ASP A 86 0.85 -5.10 -11.58
C ASP A 86 1.48 -4.15 -10.55
N CYS A 87 2.12 -4.67 -9.51
CA CYS A 87 2.59 -3.88 -8.39
C CYS A 87 3.81 -4.53 -7.71
N GLY A 88 4.99 -3.96 -7.94
CA GLY A 88 6.24 -4.50 -7.41
C GLY A 88 7.39 -3.51 -7.50
N TYR A 89 8.46 -3.80 -6.77
CA TYR A 89 9.70 -3.01 -6.76
C TYR A 89 10.92 -3.92 -6.66
N THR A 90 12.02 -3.54 -7.31
CA THR A 90 13.31 -4.23 -7.16
C THR A 90 14.31 -3.25 -6.58
N TYR A 91 14.91 -3.60 -5.43
CA TYR A 91 15.91 -2.75 -4.81
C TYR A 91 17.23 -2.81 -5.57
N GLU A 92 17.83 -1.65 -5.81
CA GLU A 92 19.20 -1.51 -6.33
C GLU A 92 20.21 -1.21 -5.22
N LEU A 93 19.72 -0.76 -4.06
CA LEU A 93 20.56 -0.33 -2.94
C LEU A 93 20.22 -1.10 -1.67
N ARG A 94 21.28 -1.59 -1.02
CA ARG A 94 21.23 -2.13 0.34
C ARG A 94 20.80 -1.05 1.34
N SER A 95 20.08 -1.47 2.38
CA SER A 95 19.66 -0.64 3.51
C SER A 95 20.79 -0.44 4.52
N LEU A 96 21.95 0.05 4.06
CA LEU A 96 23.09 0.32 4.94
C LEU A 96 22.74 1.41 5.97
N PRO A 97 23.22 1.31 7.23
CA PRO A 97 22.92 2.30 8.27
C PRO A 97 23.21 3.76 7.83
N GLU A 98 24.26 3.99 7.05
CA GLU A 98 24.64 5.32 6.54
C GLU A 98 23.59 5.91 5.60
N ARG A 99 22.77 5.06 4.96
CA ARG A 99 21.70 5.47 4.05
C ARG A 99 20.33 5.55 4.72
N THR A 100 20.18 4.95 5.88
CA THR A 100 18.88 4.81 6.56
C THR A 100 18.86 5.49 7.93
N GLY A 101 19.78 6.43 8.19
CA GLY A 101 19.83 7.15 9.47
C GLY A 101 20.14 6.25 10.67
N GLY A 102 20.90 5.18 10.46
CA GLY A 102 21.33 4.25 11.51
C GLY A 102 20.45 3.01 11.70
N THR A 103 19.28 2.93 11.05
CA THR A 103 18.31 1.84 11.29
C THR A 103 18.69 0.50 10.65
N GLY A 104 19.51 0.53 9.59
CA GLY A 104 19.78 -0.64 8.75
C GLY A 104 18.57 -1.11 7.93
N ARG A 105 17.49 -0.32 7.81
CA ARG A 105 16.23 -0.69 7.16
C ARG A 105 15.64 0.48 6.37
N TRP A 106 15.16 0.19 5.17
CA TRP A 106 14.42 1.17 4.38
C TRP A 106 13.01 1.36 4.95
N PRO A 107 12.54 2.60 5.16
CA PRO A 107 11.15 2.85 5.52
C PRO A 107 10.27 2.66 4.28
N VAL A 108 9.47 1.59 4.26
CA VAL A 108 8.49 1.38 3.19
C VAL A 108 7.17 1.98 3.63
N VAL A 109 6.67 2.98 2.91
CA VAL A 109 5.40 3.65 3.22
C VAL A 109 4.43 3.42 2.08
N ALA A 110 3.27 2.86 2.38
CA ALA A 110 2.14 2.74 1.46
C ALA A 110 1.10 3.80 1.77
N THR A 111 0.68 4.52 0.73
CA THR A 111 -0.40 5.51 0.77
C THR A 111 -1.55 4.98 -0.07
N GLY A 112 -2.58 4.46 0.60
CA GLY A 112 -3.82 4.05 -0.05
C GLY A 112 -4.64 5.27 -0.44
N ILE A 113 -5.03 5.36 -1.71
CA ILE A 113 -5.88 6.42 -2.26
C ILE A 113 -7.30 5.87 -2.34
N TRP A 114 -8.19 6.43 -1.52
CA TRP A 114 -9.59 6.03 -1.45
C TRP A 114 -10.49 7.08 -2.08
N GLN A 115 -11.38 6.66 -2.97
CA GLN A 115 -12.48 7.48 -3.43
C GLN A 115 -13.69 7.20 -2.55
N VAL A 116 -14.23 8.25 -1.93
CA VAL A 116 -15.43 8.20 -1.09
C VAL A 116 -16.53 9.00 -1.76
N ASP A 117 -17.58 8.33 -2.20
CA ASP A 117 -18.73 8.95 -2.83
C ASP A 117 -19.94 8.87 -1.90
N TRP A 118 -20.75 9.92 -1.84
CA TRP A 118 -21.98 9.93 -1.04
C TRP A 118 -23.19 10.40 -1.84
N SER A 119 -24.35 9.89 -1.47
CA SER A 119 -25.64 10.30 -2.02
C SER A 119 -26.75 10.12 -1.00
N GLY A 120 -27.83 10.88 -1.14
CA GLY A 120 -28.96 10.83 -0.23
C GLY A 120 -29.93 12.00 -0.38
N VAL A 121 -30.65 12.28 0.70
CA VAL A 121 -31.62 13.37 0.79
C VAL A 121 -31.31 14.21 2.03
N SER A 122 -31.39 15.53 1.88
CA SER A 122 -31.30 16.50 2.99
C SER A 122 -32.35 17.58 2.81
N GLY A 123 -33.17 17.82 3.85
CA GLY A 123 -34.23 18.84 3.77
C GLY A 123 -35.26 18.59 2.67
N GLY A 124 -35.48 17.31 2.30
CA GLY A 124 -36.39 16.92 1.21
C GLY A 124 -35.80 17.02 -0.21
N ALA A 125 -34.55 17.46 -0.37
CA ALA A 125 -33.87 17.56 -1.66
C ALA A 125 -32.75 16.51 -1.81
N PRO A 126 -32.51 15.97 -3.02
CA PRO A 126 -31.37 15.10 -3.27
C PRO A 126 -30.03 15.82 -3.03
N VAL A 127 -29.06 15.11 -2.44
CA VAL A 127 -27.68 15.56 -2.25
C VAL A 127 -26.71 14.48 -2.69
N SER A 128 -25.57 14.86 -3.26
CA SER A 128 -24.49 13.94 -3.62
C SER A 128 -23.14 14.66 -3.67
N GLY A 129 -22.05 13.91 -3.58
CA GLY A 129 -20.69 14.42 -3.71
C GLY A 129 -19.65 13.31 -3.62
N GLY A 130 -18.37 13.70 -3.69
CA GLY A 130 -17.26 12.77 -3.56
C GLY A 130 -16.01 13.47 -3.00
N GLN A 131 -15.14 12.69 -2.36
CA GLN A 131 -13.86 13.16 -1.83
C GLN A 131 -12.80 12.06 -1.93
N THR A 132 -11.55 12.48 -2.06
CA THR A 132 -10.40 11.58 -1.97
C THR A 132 -9.86 11.58 -0.54
N VAL A 133 -9.66 10.39 0.02
CA VAL A 133 -9.06 10.18 1.34
C VAL A 133 -7.75 9.41 1.17
N LEU A 134 -6.71 9.86 1.86
CA LEU A 134 -5.39 9.22 1.87
C LEU A 134 -5.15 8.55 3.21
N LEU A 135 -4.75 7.28 3.19
CA LEU A 135 -4.42 6.52 4.39
C LEU A 135 -3.03 5.93 4.24
N THR A 136 -2.18 6.15 5.24
CA THR A 136 -0.78 5.73 5.20
C THR A 136 -0.51 4.60 6.17
N ALA A 137 0.35 3.66 5.77
CA ALA A 137 0.93 2.65 6.66
C ALA A 137 2.42 2.49 6.34
N GLU A 138 3.22 2.19 7.36
CA GLU A 138 4.67 2.01 7.24
C GLU A 138 5.07 0.60 7.68
N GLN A 139 5.98 -0.02 6.91
CA GLN A 139 6.57 -1.32 7.20
C GLN A 139 8.07 -1.27 6.86
N PRO A 140 8.99 -1.20 7.83
CA PRO A 140 10.42 -1.14 7.54
C PRO A 140 10.94 -2.48 6.98
N LEU A 141 11.84 -2.41 5.99
CA LEU A 141 12.39 -3.60 5.31
C LEU A 141 13.92 -3.56 5.28
N ALA A 142 14.57 -4.64 5.72
CA ALA A 142 16.01 -4.80 5.54
C ALA A 142 16.29 -5.25 4.10
N VAL A 143 17.33 -4.69 3.48
CA VAL A 143 17.74 -5.04 2.12
C VAL A 143 19.24 -5.34 2.11
N GLY A 144 19.56 -6.62 1.93
CA GLY A 144 20.92 -7.11 1.77
C GLY A 144 21.33 -7.27 0.31
N GLU A 145 22.50 -7.85 0.09
CA GLU A 145 22.91 -8.37 -1.21
C GLU A 145 23.41 -9.80 -1.00
N VAL A 146 23.22 -10.67 -1.99
CA VAL A 146 23.73 -12.04 -1.93
C VAL A 146 25.22 -12.00 -2.29
N GLN A 147 26.07 -12.27 -1.30
CA GLN A 147 27.51 -12.44 -1.52
C GLN A 147 27.81 -13.93 -1.66
N VAL A 148 28.39 -14.34 -2.79
CA VAL A 148 28.95 -15.68 -2.94
C VAL A 148 30.44 -15.58 -2.59
N LEU A 149 30.83 -16.19 -1.47
CA LEU A 149 32.25 -16.40 -1.18
C LEU A 149 32.73 -17.53 -2.10
N VAL A 150 33.47 -17.19 -3.16
CA VAL A 150 34.28 -18.17 -3.86
C VAL A 150 35.54 -18.35 -3.02
N ASP A 151 35.57 -19.39 -2.21
CA ASP A 151 36.81 -19.80 -1.55
C ASP A 151 37.71 -20.39 -2.64
N GLY A 152 38.57 -19.55 -3.22
CA GLY A 152 39.56 -19.93 -4.21
C GLY A 152 40.68 -20.72 -3.54
N GLY A 153 40.41 -22.00 -3.26
CA GLY A 153 41.42 -22.96 -2.81
C GLY A 153 42.13 -23.60 -4.00
N GLY A 154 43.45 -23.39 -4.11
CA GLY A 154 44.36 -24.13 -4.99
C GLY A 154 45.43 -23.28 -5.65
#